data_AF-A0A5K7Z6Q3-F1
#
_entry.id   AF-A0A5K7Z6Q3-F1
#
_cell.length_a   1.000
_cell.length_b   1.000
_cell.length_c   1.000
_cell.angle_alpha   90.00
_cell.angle_beta   90.00
_cell.angle_gamma   90.00
#
_symmetry.space_group_name_H-M   'P 1'
#
loop_
_entity.id
_entity.type
_entity.pdbx_description
1 polymer ?
#
loop_
_entity_poly.entity_id
_entity_poly.type
_entity_poly.pdbx_seq_one_letter_code
_entity_poly.pdbx_strand_id
1 'polypeptide(L)'
;MSVQSQRLETTDIYKSAVFLCNGGRLAGVRFKERKRGIVSFLIEGDGILQVDLDYRNGSAQVNALQLRHTLNHLRGKLGTSINL
;
A
#
# COMPACT_ATOMS: atom_id res chain seq x y z
N MET A 1 -8.08 6.94 -24.31
CA MET A 1 -8.32 7.74 -23.10
C MET A 1 -7.21 7.37 -22.12
N SER A 2 -6.34 8.30 -21.73
CA SER A 2 -5.32 8.01 -20.72
C SER A 2 -6.00 7.90 -19.36
N VAL A 3 -6.02 6.71 -18.76
CA VAL A 3 -6.49 6.55 -17.39
C VAL A 3 -5.50 7.30 -16.49
N GLN A 4 -6.00 8.27 -15.73
CA GLN A 4 -5.15 9.06 -14.85
C GLN A 4 -4.77 8.18 -13.66
N SER A 5 -3.48 7.87 -13.52
CA SER A 5 -2.96 7.11 -12.38
C SER A 5 -3.34 7.81 -11.07
N GLN A 6 -4.09 7.11 -10.23
CA GLN A 6 -4.55 7.60 -8.94
C GLN A 6 -3.47 7.37 -7.88
N ARG A 7 -3.50 8.18 -6.80
CA ARG A 7 -2.55 8.07 -5.68
C ARG A 7 -3.31 8.01 -4.35
N LEU A 8 -2.92 7.09 -3.48
CA LEU A 8 -3.46 6.97 -2.13
C LEU A 8 -2.32 6.85 -1.12
N GLU A 9 -2.44 7.62 -0.03
CA GLU A 9 -1.56 7.50 1.13
C GLU A 9 -2.32 6.79 2.27
N THR A 10 -1.72 5.76 2.85
CA THR A 10 -2.32 5.04 3.98
C THR A 10 -1.28 4.57 4.99
N THR A 11 -1.67 4.49 6.27
CA THR A 11 -0.88 3.87 7.34
C THR A 11 -1.22 2.39 7.54
N ASP A 12 -2.20 1.86 6.80
CA ASP A 12 -2.60 0.45 6.86
C ASP A 12 -1.73 -0.39 5.91
N ILE A 13 -0.90 -1.25 6.50
CA ILE A 13 0.00 -2.13 5.76
C ILE A 13 -0.74 -3.23 4.98
N TYR A 14 -1.88 -3.71 5.47
CA TYR A 14 -2.68 -4.74 4.80
C TYR A 14 -3.37 -4.16 3.58
N LYS A 15 -3.97 -2.98 3.73
CA LYS A 15 -4.53 -2.20 2.63
C LYS A 15 -3.48 -1.89 1.55
N SER A 16 -2.28 -1.48 1.98
CA SER A 16 -1.15 -1.27 1.08
C SER A 16 -0.80 -2.54 0.31
N ALA A 17 -0.78 -3.69 0.97
CA ALA A 17 -0.51 -4.97 0.32
C ALA A 17 -1.61 -5.36 -0.67
N VAL A 18 -2.88 -5.13 -0.35
CA VAL A 18 -4.01 -5.37 -1.26
C VAL A 18 -3.91 -4.51 -2.51
N PHE A 19 -3.52 -3.23 -2.38
CA PHE A 19 -3.28 -2.35 -3.52
C PHE A 19 -2.16 -2.87 -4.42
N LEU A 20 -1.04 -3.29 -3.83
CA LEU A 20 0.08 -3.86 -4.59
C LEU A 20 -0.28 -5.18 -5.29
N CYS A 21 -1.13 -6.01 -4.67
CA CYS A 21 -1.63 -7.23 -5.32
C CYS A 21 -2.53 -6.93 -6.53
N ASN A 22 -3.23 -5.79 -6.53
CA ASN A 22 -4.16 -5.37 -7.57
C ASN A 22 -3.56 -4.37 -8.57
N GLY A 23 -2.24 -4.45 -8.81
CA GLY A 23 -1.55 -3.64 -9.82
C GLY A 23 -1.08 -2.27 -9.36
N GLY A 24 -1.31 -1.91 -8.09
CA GLY A 24 -0.70 -0.73 -7.48
C GLY A 24 0.82 -0.86 -7.35
N ARG A 25 1.51 0.27 -7.31
CA ARG A 25 2.96 0.37 -7.12
C ARG A 25 3.27 1.26 -5.91
N LEU A 26 4.24 0.84 -5.10
CA LEU A 26 4.74 1.64 -3.99
C LEU A 26 5.59 2.79 -4.55
N ALA A 27 5.07 4.01 -4.49
CA ALA A 27 5.78 5.21 -4.92
C ALA A 27 6.62 5.84 -3.81
N GLY A 28 6.32 5.54 -2.54
CA GLY A 28 7.14 6.03 -1.44
C GLY A 28 6.67 5.57 -0.07
N VAL A 29 7.56 5.76 0.91
CA VAL A 29 7.29 5.56 2.33
C VAL A 29 7.59 6.88 3.02
N ARG A 30 6.65 7.39 3.81
CA ARG A 30 6.78 8.68 4.50
C ARG A 30 6.72 8.49 6.01
N PHE A 31 7.61 9.20 6.70
CA PHE A 31 7.61 9.27 8.16
C PHE A 31 6.89 10.54 8.59
N LYS A 32 5.86 10.41 9.43
CA LYS A 32 5.17 11.59 9.96
C LYS A 32 5.97 12.18 11.12
N GLU A 33 6.76 13.22 10.84
CA GLU A 33 7.68 13.89 11.79
C GLU A 33 7.05 14.28 13.13
N ARG A 34 5.74 14.61 13.15
CA ARG A 34 5.04 15.06 14.36
C ARG A 34 4.59 13.94 15.31
N LYS A 35 4.67 12.67 14.88
CA LYS A 35 4.36 11.49 15.71
C LYS A 35 5.43 10.43 15.46
N ARG A 36 6.48 10.42 16.29
CA ARG A 36 7.54 9.39 16.26
C ARG A 36 6.90 8.02 16.07
N GLY A 37 7.28 7.32 15.00
CA GLY A 37 6.88 5.93 14.75
C GLY A 37 5.69 5.69 13.81
N ILE A 38 5.02 6.73 13.27
CA ILE A 38 3.97 6.53 12.26
C ILE A 38 4.57 6.61 10.85
N VAL A 39 4.43 5.51 10.12
CA VAL A 39 4.80 5.40 8.71
C VAL A 39 3.55 5.32 7.85
N SER A 40 3.56 6.02 6.72
CA SER A 40 2.56 5.89 5.66
C SER A 40 3.18 5.43 4.35
N PHE A 41 2.40 4.68 3.57
CA PHE A 41 2.74 4.18 2.25
C PHE A 41 1.98 4.99 1.21
N LEU A 42 2.70 5.50 0.21
CA LEU A 42 2.13 6.14 -0.97
C LEU A 42 2.06 5.10 -2.10
N ILE A 43 0.85 4.74 -2.50
CA ILE A 43 0.60 3.77 -3.57
C ILE A 43 -0.02 4.48 -4.77
N GLU A 44 0.45 4.12 -5.97
CA GLU A 44 -0.03 4.66 -7.24
C GLU A 44 -0.48 3.53 -8.16
N GLY A 45 -1.57 3.75 -8.89
CA GLY A 45 -2.03 2.80 -9.90
C GLY A 45 -3.38 3.17 -10.46
N ASP A 46 -3.73 2.54 -11.58
CA ASP A 46 -5.04 2.69 -12.20
C ASP A 46 -6.08 1.89 -11.39
N GLY A 47 -7.26 2.48 -11.19
CA GLY A 47 -8.36 1.81 -10.47
C GLY A 47 -8.15 1.62 -8.96
N ILE A 48 -7.13 2.22 -8.36
CA ILE A 48 -6.82 2.02 -6.93
C ILE A 48 -7.95 2.48 -6.00
N LEU A 49 -8.75 3.48 -6.41
CA LEU A 49 -9.94 3.89 -5.66
C LEU A 49 -11.03 2.82 -5.65
N GLN A 50 -11.16 2.02 -6.71
CA GLN A 50 -12.09 0.89 -6.73
C GLN A 50 -11.60 -0.20 -5.77
N VAL A 51 -10.31 -0.53 -5.83
CA VAL A 51 -9.70 -1.50 -4.90
C VAL A 51 -9.85 -1.04 -3.45
N ASP A 52 -9.77 0.27 -3.18
CA ASP A 52 -10.00 0.84 -1.86
C ASP A 52 -11.43 0.62 -1.36
N LEU A 53 -12.41 0.82 -2.25
CA LEU A 53 -13.82 0.54 -1.94
C LEU A 53 -14.02 -0.95 -1.67
N ASP A 54 -13.48 -1.82 -2.52
CA ASP A 54 -13.61 -3.27 -2.35
C ASP A 54 -12.96 -3.75 -1.05
N TYR A 55 -11.81 -3.18 -0.66
CA TYR A 55 -11.16 -3.49 0.62
C TYR A 55 -12.04 -3.07 1.79
N ARG A 56 -12.59 -1.84 1.77
CA ARG A 56 -13.47 -1.33 2.83
C ARG A 56 -14.77 -2.12 2.95
N ASN A 57 -15.25 -2.67 1.84
CA ASN A 57 -16.45 -3.50 1.79
C ASN A 57 -16.18 -4.99 2.06
N GLY A 58 -14.92 -5.40 2.25
CA GLY A 58 -14.54 -6.80 2.46
C GLY A 58 -14.67 -7.69 1.22
N SER A 59 -14.76 -7.10 0.03
CA SER A 59 -14.91 -7.80 -1.25
C SER A 59 -13.62 -7.90 -2.07
N ALA A 60 -12.55 -7.21 -1.65
CA ALA A 60 -11.27 -7.23 -2.35
C ALA A 60 -10.72 -8.65 -2.48
N GLN A 61 -10.44 -9.06 -3.71
CA GLN A 61 -9.85 -10.35 -4.02
C GLN A 61 -8.33 -10.22 -4.15
N VAL A 62 -7.61 -11.17 -3.55
CA VAL A 62 -6.15 -11.26 -3.63
C VAL A 62 -5.72 -12.72 -3.64
N ASN A 63 -4.64 -13.02 -4.36
CA ASN A 63 -3.97 -14.29 -4.19
C ASN A 63 -3.26 -14.32 -2.82
N ALA A 64 -3.54 -15.33 -1.98
CA ALA A 64 -3.01 -15.39 -0.62
C ALA A 64 -1.47 -15.50 -0.56
N LEU A 65 -0.86 -16.22 -1.50
CA LEU A 65 0.61 -16.31 -1.58
C LEU A 65 1.20 -14.96 -1.97
N GLN A 66 0.64 -14.32 -2.99
CA GLN A 66 1.07 -12.99 -3.42
C GLN A 66 0.93 -11.98 -2.26
N LEU A 67 -0.19 -11.98 -1.55
CA LEU A 67 -0.42 -11.12 -0.39
C LEU A 67 0.67 -11.31 0.67
N ARG A 68 1.00 -12.56 1.03
CA ARG A 68 2.06 -12.87 1.99
C ARG A 68 3.42 -12.33 1.53
N HIS A 69 3.78 -12.53 0.26
CA HIS A 69 5.03 -12.03 -0.30
C HIS A 69 5.08 -10.49 -0.27
N THR A 70 3.99 -9.84 -0.66
CA THR A 70 3.84 -8.39 -0.64
C THR A 70 3.93 -7.81 0.77
N LEU A 71 3.29 -8.43 1.76
CA LEU A 71 3.38 -8.01 3.17
C LEU A 71 4.82 -8.11 3.67
N ASN A 72 5.54 -9.19 3.36
CA ASN A 72 6.94 -9.33 3.73
C ASN A 72 7.82 -8.27 3.05
N HIS A 73 7.53 -7.94 1.79
CA HIS A 73 8.20 -6.84 1.09
C HIS A 73 8.00 -5.49 1.80
N LEU A 74 6.75 -5.15 2.15
CA LEU A 74 6.43 -3.91 2.87
C LEU A 74 7.08 -3.86 4.25
N ARG A 75 7.07 -4.96 5.00
CA ARG A 75 7.79 -5.07 6.29
C ARG A 75 9.29 -4.87 6.13
N GLY A 76 9.88 -5.41 5.08
CA GLY A 76 11.29 -5.19 4.73
C GLY A 76 11.59 -3.71 4.50
N LYS A 77 10.72 -2.99 3.77
CA LYS A 77 10.84 -1.54 3.54
C LYS A 77 10.75 -0.73 4.83
N LEU A 78 9.95 -1.17 5.80
CA LEU A 78 9.92 -0.55 7.12
C LEU A 78 11.23 -0.79 7.88
N GLY A 79 11.74 -2.02 7.88
CA GLY A 79 12.99 -2.37 8.55
C GLY A 79 14.22 -1.61 8.02
N THR A 80 14.35 -1.47 6.69
CA THR A 80 15.45 -0.68 6.09
C THR A 80 15.35 0.82 6.35
N SER A 81 14.14 1.31 6.62
CA SER A 81 13.89 2.72 6.88
C SER A 81 14.00 3.08 8.38
N ILE A 82 14.26 2.09 9.23
CA ILE A 82 14.63 2.24 10.65
C ILE A 82 16.14 1.95 10.77
N ASN A 83 16.97 2.78 10.15
CA ASN A 83 18.33 2.98 10.64
C ASN A 83 18.32 4.30 11.40
N LEU A 84 18.16 4.18 12.72
CA LEU A 84 18.48 5.22 13.69
C LEU A 84 20.00 5.30 13.86
#